data_AF-A0A653L5U3-F1
#
_entry.id   AF-A0A653L5U3-F1
#
_cell.length_a   1.000
_cell.length_b   1.000
_cell.length_c   1.000
_cell.angle_alpha   90.00
_cell.angle_beta   90.00
_cell.angle_gamma   90.00
#
_symmetry.space_group_name_H-M   'P 1'
#
loop_
_entity.id
_entity.type
_entity.pdbx_description
1 polymer ?
#
loop_
_entity_poly.entity_id
_entity_poly.type
_entity_poly.pdbx_seq_one_letter_code
_entity_poly.pdbx_strand_id
1 'polypeptide(L)'
;MDHLLTFVILAVFFLFYWVYYTSQRKHVSTTSWDQLPTKAEYLAAHPESIDGDIIFCYHCGHHELLEVGMVHLTDFRREWVCAKCKQVLFRESE
;
A
#
# COMPACT_ATOMS: atom_id res chain seq x y z
N MET A 1 -37.54 10.06 -24.67
CA MET A 1 -36.78 8.87 -24.21
C MET A 1 -35.34 9.23 -23.80
N ASP A 2 -34.97 10.51 -23.87
CA ASP A 2 -33.59 10.99 -23.69
C ASP A 2 -33.15 11.12 -22.23
N HIS A 3 -34.05 11.53 -21.33
CA HIS A 3 -33.70 11.69 -19.91
C HIS A 3 -33.41 10.35 -19.23
N LEU A 4 -34.17 9.29 -19.54
CA LEU A 4 -33.98 7.97 -18.95
C LEU A 4 -32.64 7.35 -19.39
N LEU A 5 -32.27 7.51 -20.67
CA LEU A 5 -30.96 7.12 -21.19
C LEU A 5 -29.82 7.90 -20.50
N THR A 6 -30.01 9.22 -20.32
CA THR A 6 -29.01 10.09 -19.66
C THR A 6 -28.79 9.68 -18.21
N PHE A 7 -29.86 9.38 -17.46
CA PHE A 7 -29.76 8.87 -16.09
C PHE A 7 -29.01 7.55 -16.01
N VAL A 8 -29.26 6.63 -16.94
CA VAL A 8 -28.56 5.34 -16.99
C VAL A 8 -27.06 5.55 -17.25
N ILE A 9 -26.70 6.41 -18.20
CA ILE A 9 -25.28 6.72 -18.50
C ILE A 9 -24.57 7.31 -17.28
N LEU A 10 -25.20 8.28 -16.61
CA LEU A 10 -24.63 8.91 -15.41
C LEU A 10 -24.48 7.90 -14.27
N ALA A 11 -25.48 7.03 -14.05
CA ALA A 11 -25.42 6.00 -13.01
C ALA A 11 -24.28 5.00 -13.26
N VAL A 12 -24.11 4.55 -14.50
CA VAL A 12 -23.00 3.66 -14.88
C VAL A 12 -21.64 4.35 -14.71
N PHE A 13 -21.53 5.62 -15.12
CA PHE A 13 -20.31 6.39 -14.95
C PHE A 13 -19.95 6.58 -13.46
N PHE A 14 -20.94 6.89 -12.62
CA PHE A 14 -20.74 7.04 -11.17
C PHE A 14 -20.34 5.71 -10.52
N LEU A 15 -20.97 4.60 -10.90
CA LEU A 15 -20.61 3.27 -10.42
C LEU A 15 -19.19 2.90 -10.84
N PHE A 16 -18.83 3.14 -12.11
CA PHE A 16 -17.48 2.88 -12.59
C PHE A 16 -16.44 3.74 -11.86
N TYR A 17 -16.70 5.03 -11.73
CA TYR A 17 -15.83 5.96 -10.99
C TYR A 17 -15.70 5.55 -9.52
N TRP A 18 -16.82 5.18 -8.87
CA TRP A 18 -16.83 4.71 -7.50
C TRP A 18 -16.02 3.42 -7.34
N VAL A 19 -16.24 2.40 -8.17
CA VAL A 19 -15.50 1.14 -8.12
C VAL A 19 -14.02 1.38 -8.38
N TYR A 20 -13.67 2.18 -9.37
CA TYR A 20 -12.28 2.53 -9.67
C TYR A 20 -11.60 3.21 -8.48
N TYR A 21 -12.21 4.27 -7.94
CA TYR A 21 -11.61 5.06 -6.85
C TYR A 21 -11.61 4.32 -5.50
N THR A 22 -12.66 3.55 -5.19
CA THR A 22 -12.70 2.73 -3.97
C THR A 22 -11.79 1.50 -4.04
N SER A 23 -11.58 0.93 -5.23
CA SER A 23 -10.63 -0.18 -5.42
C SER A 23 -9.18 0.27 -5.18
N GLN A 24 -8.84 1.50 -5.53
CA GLN A 24 -7.51 2.07 -5.29
C GLN A 24 -7.28 2.41 -3.81
N ARG A 25 -8.33 2.75 -3.05
CA ARG A 25 -8.24 2.94 -1.58
C ARG A 25 -7.96 1.66 -0.79
N LYS A 26 -7.87 0.48 -1.40
CA LYS A 26 -7.48 -0.76 -0.70
C LYS A 26 -6.06 -0.72 -0.13
N HIS A 27 -5.27 0.32 -0.44
CA HIS A 27 -3.93 0.52 0.08
C HIS A 27 -3.83 1.62 1.14
N VAL A 28 -4.93 1.95 1.83
CA VAL A 28 -4.84 2.79 3.02
C VAL A 28 -4.39 1.88 4.17
N SER A 29 -3.08 1.87 4.42
CA SER A 29 -2.52 1.37 5.67
C SER A 29 -3.29 1.99 6.83
N THR A 30 -3.87 1.15 7.69
CA THR A 30 -4.51 1.61 8.93
C THR A 30 -3.50 2.17 9.93
N THR A 31 -2.21 1.89 9.71
CA THR A 31 -1.12 2.34 10.56
C THR A 31 -0.54 3.63 9.99
N SER A 32 -0.57 4.69 10.79
CA SER A 32 0.07 5.96 10.44
C SER A 32 1.58 5.76 10.22
N TRP A 33 2.14 6.38 9.19
CA TRP A 33 3.56 6.22 8.81
C TRP A 33 4.53 6.50 9.97
N ASP A 34 4.18 7.44 10.86
CA ASP A 34 4.98 7.77 12.04
C ASP A 34 5.09 6.61 13.05
N GLN A 35 4.17 5.66 13.02
CA GLN A 35 4.16 4.46 13.87
C GLN A 35 4.84 3.24 13.23
N LEU A 36 5.25 3.34 11.96
CA LEU A 36 5.96 2.24 11.32
C LEU A 36 7.38 2.13 11.88
N PRO A 37 7.85 0.91 12.17
CA PRO A 37 9.23 0.70 12.58
C PRO A 37 10.16 1.07 11.43
N THR A 38 11.37 1.51 11.76
CA THR A 38 12.47 1.64 10.81
C THR A 38 12.97 0.27 10.37
N LYS A 39 13.72 0.20 9.26
CA LYS A 39 14.35 -1.06 8.80
C LYS A 39 15.15 -1.75 9.90
N ALA A 40 15.92 -0.99 10.69
CA ALA A 40 16.72 -1.54 11.79
C ALA A 40 15.85 -2.12 12.91
N GLU A 41 14.78 -1.42 13.31
CA GLU A 41 13.85 -1.90 14.33
C GLU A 41 13.08 -3.14 13.88
N TYR A 42 12.68 -3.19 12.60
CA TYR A 42 12.03 -4.36 12.02
C TYR A 42 12.94 -5.59 12.04
N LEU A 43 14.20 -5.43 11.64
CA LEU A 43 15.20 -6.51 11.68
C LEU A 43 15.56 -6.93 13.10
N ALA A 44 15.55 -6.01 14.05
CA ALA A 44 15.75 -6.32 15.47
C ALA A 44 14.58 -7.13 16.07
N ALA A 45 13.35 -6.87 15.62
CA ALA A 45 12.17 -7.61 16.04
C ALA A 45 12.06 -8.99 15.37
N HIS A 46 12.56 -9.13 14.14
CA HIS A 46 12.48 -10.33 13.33
C HIS A 46 13.84 -10.70 12.72
N PRO A 47 14.81 -11.19 13.52
CA PRO A 47 16.12 -11.59 13.01
C PRO A 47 16.05 -12.77 12.03
N GLU A 48 14.98 -13.57 12.05
CA GLU A 48 14.71 -14.64 11.08
C GLU A 48 14.26 -14.13 9.70
N SER A 49 13.90 -12.85 9.59
CA SER A 49 13.38 -12.24 8.37
C SER A 49 14.45 -11.65 7.45
N ILE A 50 15.73 -11.94 7.73
CA ILE A 50 16.86 -11.51 6.91
C ILE A 50 17.77 -12.71 6.58
N ASP A 51 18.01 -12.91 5.28
CA ASP A 51 19.03 -13.85 4.79
C ASP A 51 20.04 -13.05 3.97
N GLY A 52 21.10 -12.59 4.63
CA GLY A 52 22.10 -11.70 4.06
C GLY A 52 21.55 -10.29 3.79
N ASP A 53 21.43 -9.92 2.51
CA ASP A 53 20.91 -8.60 2.07
C ASP A 53 19.43 -8.66 1.65
N ILE A 54 18.82 -9.86 1.69
CA ILE A 54 17.43 -10.08 1.30
C ILE A 54 16.54 -10.02 2.54
N ILE A 55 15.58 -9.10 2.52
CA ILE A 55 14.58 -8.93 3.57
C ILE A 55 13.32 -9.70 3.17
N PHE A 56 12.83 -10.54 4.08
CA PHE A 56 11.62 -11.31 3.93
C PHE A 56 10.48 -10.67 4.72
N CYS A 57 9.26 -10.80 4.19
CA CYS A 57 8.07 -10.46 4.93
C CYS A 57 7.84 -11.48 6.05
N TYR A 58 7.81 -11.04 7.32
CA TYR A 58 7.54 -11.90 8.48
C TYR A 58 6.19 -12.63 8.37
N HIS A 59 5.22 -12.04 7.67
CA HIS A 59 3.86 -12.57 7.58
C HIS A 59 3.70 -13.66 6.51
N CYS A 60 4.41 -13.56 5.37
CA CYS A 60 4.21 -14.47 4.24
C CYS A 60 5.48 -15.17 3.74
N GLY A 61 6.65 -14.81 4.28
CA GLY A 61 7.96 -15.35 3.89
C GLY A 61 8.39 -14.98 2.46
N HIS A 62 7.71 -14.02 1.82
CA HIS A 62 8.08 -13.58 0.47
C HIS A 62 9.18 -12.52 0.54
N HIS A 63 10.15 -12.58 -0.39
CA HIS A 63 11.30 -11.68 -0.44
C HIS A 63 11.05 -10.41 -1.27
N GLU A 64 10.00 -10.39 -2.07
CA GLU A 64 9.71 -9.26 -2.95
C GLU A 64 9.00 -8.16 -2.17
N LEU A 65 9.65 -7.00 -2.13
CA LEU A 65 9.19 -5.80 -1.48
C LEU A 65 8.97 -4.71 -2.54
N LEU A 66 7.88 -3.98 -2.40
CA LEU A 66 7.52 -2.81 -3.18
C LEU A 66 7.80 -1.57 -2.36
N GLU A 67 8.54 -0.66 -2.96
CA GLU A 67 8.68 0.70 -2.47
C GLU A 67 7.45 1.50 -2.92
N VAL A 68 6.70 2.01 -1.95
CA VAL A 68 5.49 2.81 -2.20
C VAL A 68 5.71 4.20 -1.62
N GLY A 69 5.62 5.20 -2.49
CA GLY A 69 5.51 6.59 -2.05
C GLY A 69 4.07 6.92 -1.68
N MET A 70 3.87 7.71 -0.63
CA MET A 70 2.53 8.22 -0.32
C MET A 70 2.00 9.11 -1.47
N VAL A 71 0.68 9.12 -1.63
CA VAL A 71 -0.05 9.63 -2.82
C VAL A 71 0.19 11.12 -3.14
N HIS A 72 0.80 11.89 -2.24
CA HIS A 72 1.08 13.30 -2.47
C HIS A 72 2.42 13.52 -3.20
N LEU A 73 2.39 14.25 -4.32
CA LEU A 73 3.58 14.60 -5.13
C LEU A 73 4.72 15.29 -4.36
N THR A 74 4.45 15.82 -3.17
CA THR A 74 5.40 16.55 -2.33
C THR A 74 5.76 15.79 -1.04
N ASP A 75 5.28 14.56 -0.88
CA ASP A 75 5.60 13.74 0.29
C ASP A 75 6.71 12.76 -0.06
N PHE A 76 7.91 13.00 0.48
CA PHE A 76 9.08 12.14 0.28
C PHE A 76 9.09 10.92 1.21
N ARG A 77 8.05 10.74 2.04
CA ARG A 77 7.90 9.58 2.92
C ARG A 77 7.74 8.32 2.08
N ARG A 78 8.73 7.42 2.20
CA ARG A 78 8.72 6.11 1.56
C ARG A 78 8.40 5.01 2.56
N GLU A 79 7.59 4.05 2.13
CA GLU A 79 7.27 2.85 2.90
C GLU A 79 7.56 1.59 2.06
N TRP A 80 8.03 0.55 2.74
CA TRP A 80 8.31 -0.74 2.14
C TRP A 80 7.19 -1.72 2.46
N VAL A 81 6.61 -2.28 1.41
CA VAL A 81 5.40 -3.09 1.47
C VAL A 81 5.65 -4.43 0.79
N CYS A 82 5.15 -5.53 1.34
CA CYS A 82 5.30 -6.81 0.67
C CYS A 82 4.46 -6.89 -0.62
N ALA A 83 5.07 -7.31 -1.73
CA ALA A 83 4.37 -7.43 -3.02
C ALA A 83 3.21 -8.43 -3.00
N LYS A 84 3.31 -9.48 -2.16
CA LYS A 84 2.34 -10.57 -2.09
C LYS A 84 1.19 -10.29 -1.11
N CYS A 85 1.51 -10.03 0.15
CA CYS A 85 0.50 -9.84 1.19
C CYS A 85 0.08 -8.37 1.36
N LYS A 86 0.77 -7.43 0.70
CA LYS A 86 0.52 -5.98 0.78
C LYS A 86 0.58 -5.41 2.19
N GLN A 87 1.28 -6.10 3.10
CA GLN A 87 1.55 -5.59 4.44
C GLN A 87 2.69 -4.58 4.39
N VAL A 88 2.48 -3.45 5.07
CA VAL A 88 3.51 -2.45 5.28
C VAL A 88 4.45 -2.97 6.37
N LEU A 89 5.74 -3.04 6.07
CA LEU A 89 6.73 -3.65 6.96
C LEU A 89 7.49 -2.60 7.75
N PHE A 90 8.12 -1.67 7.05
CA PHE A 90 8.96 -0.64 7.65
C PHE A 90 8.98 0.62 6.79
N ARG A 91 9.30 1.75 7.43
CA ARG A 91 9.57 3.01 6.76
C ARG A 91 11.05 3.14 6.40
N GLU A 92 11.34 3.93 5.38
CA GLU A 92 12.71 4.37 5.12
C GLU A 92 13.16 5.32 6.24
N SER A 93 14.29 5.00 6.87
CA SER A 93 14.99 5.92 7.77
C SER A 93 15.94 6.74 6.93
N GLU A 94 15.75 8.06 6.92
CA GLU A 94 16.62 9.04 6.28
C GLU A 94 18.10 8.88 6.70
#